data_AF-N1V3T8-F1
#
_entry.id   AF-N1V3T8-F1
#
_cell.length_a   1.000
_cell.length_b   1.000
_cell.length_c   1.000
_cell.angle_alpha   90.00
_cell.angle_beta   90.00
_cell.angle_gamma   90.00
#
_symmetry.space_group_name_H-M   'P 1'
#
loop_
_entity.id
_entity.type
_entity.pdbx_description
1 polymer ?
#
loop_
_entity_poly.entity_id
_entity_poly.type
_entity_poly.pdbx_seq_one_letter_code
_entity_poly.pdbx_strand_id
1 'polypeptide(L)'
;MYCSIVPPYLLRRLAGLEDRGFLPAAEAARRALGHDAVLRQHRNVQRARMAERPGILPPAGLGAAGLHPTRQISDAQNQERLPGVLVRSEGEPEAADPAVNEAYDGLGRTFELYAQAYERDSLDGAGGILHATVHYGQDYDNAFWDGSRMVFGDGDGQIFHRFTKSLTVIGHELTHGVQQHAANFVYQGSRAR
;
A
#
# COMPACT_ATOMS: atom_id res chain seq x y z
N MET A 1 7.07 -5.36 -5.02
CA MET A 1 5.88 -6.12 -5.46
C MET A 1 4.80 -5.07 -5.70
N TYR A 2 4.07 -5.06 -6.82
CA TYR A 2 2.86 -4.24 -6.89
C TYR A 2 1.65 -5.14 -6.99
N CYS A 3 0.77 -4.95 -6.02
CA CYS A 3 -0.59 -5.47 -5.97
C CYS A 3 -1.52 -4.27 -5.86
N SER A 4 -2.68 -4.35 -6.48
CA SER A 4 -3.70 -3.32 -6.37
C SER A 4 -5.02 -3.96 -5.99
N ILE A 5 -5.79 -3.26 -5.18
CA ILE A 5 -6.98 -3.84 -4.54
C ILE A 5 -8.12 -4.05 -5.54
N VAL A 6 -8.31 -3.11 -6.48
CA VAL A 6 -9.33 -3.24 -7.53
C VAL A 6 -8.75 -4.03 -8.70
N PRO A 7 -9.25 -5.25 -8.98
CA PRO A 7 -8.71 -6.07 -10.04
C PRO A 7 -9.07 -5.50 -11.43
N PRO A 8 -8.21 -5.72 -12.45
CA PRO A 8 -8.37 -5.08 -13.76
C PRO A 8 -9.68 -5.42 -14.48
N TYR A 9 -10.26 -6.59 -14.23
CA TYR A 9 -11.51 -6.98 -14.89
C TYR A 9 -12.72 -6.16 -14.38
N LEU A 10 -12.71 -5.73 -13.11
CA LEU A 10 -13.77 -4.85 -12.58
C LEU A 10 -13.65 -3.46 -13.18
N LEU A 11 -12.44 -2.88 -13.20
CA LEU A 11 -12.23 -1.58 -13.84
C LEU A 11 -12.59 -1.61 -15.33
N ARG A 12 -12.28 -2.70 -16.07
CA ARG A 12 -12.72 -2.84 -17.48
C ARG A 12 -14.23 -2.89 -17.62
N ARG A 13 -14.93 -3.50 -16.66
CA ARG A 13 -16.39 -3.54 -16.67
C ARG A 13 -16.99 -2.15 -16.46
N LEU A 14 -16.46 -1.39 -15.50
CA LEU A 14 -16.88 0.00 -15.24
C LEU A 14 -16.55 0.92 -16.42
N ALA A 15 -15.35 0.80 -16.99
CA ALA A 15 -14.91 1.56 -18.16
C ALA A 15 -15.79 1.36 -19.41
N GLY A 16 -16.50 0.24 -19.49
CA GLY A 16 -17.42 -0.10 -20.58
C GLY A 16 -18.87 0.36 -20.35
N LEU A 17 -19.19 1.03 -19.24
CA LEU A 17 -20.52 1.57 -19.02
C LEU A 17 -20.77 2.77 -19.94
N GLU A 18 -21.90 2.74 -20.64
CA GLU A 18 -22.37 3.80 -21.54
C GLU A 18 -23.56 4.59 -20.97
N ASP A 19 -24.10 4.15 -19.84
CA ASP A 19 -25.18 4.84 -19.13
C ASP A 19 -24.68 6.23 -18.69
N ARG A 20 -25.45 7.27 -19.05
CA ARG A 20 -25.16 8.67 -18.70
C ARG A 20 -24.99 8.86 -17.19
N GLY A 21 -25.70 8.09 -16.38
CA GLY A 21 -25.58 8.11 -14.93
C GLY A 21 -24.19 7.70 -14.43
N PHE A 22 -23.45 6.87 -15.18
CA PHE A 22 -22.17 6.28 -14.77
C PHE A 22 -20.98 6.74 -15.62
N LEU A 23 -21.13 7.77 -16.45
CA LEU A 23 -20.02 8.29 -17.26
C LEU A 23 -18.82 8.73 -16.41
N PRO A 24 -18.98 9.43 -15.26
CA PRO A 24 -17.84 9.79 -14.42
C PRO A 24 -17.08 8.56 -13.91
N ALA A 25 -17.79 7.55 -13.41
CA ALA A 25 -17.20 6.28 -12.98
C ALA A 25 -16.49 5.53 -14.12
N ALA A 26 -17.08 5.53 -15.32
CA ALA A 26 -16.46 4.92 -16.49
C ALA A 26 -15.15 5.62 -16.87
N GLU A 27 -15.10 6.95 -16.78
CA GLU A 27 -13.88 7.73 -17.04
C GLU A 27 -12.81 7.51 -15.97
N ALA A 28 -13.18 7.52 -14.69
CA ALA A 28 -12.28 7.23 -13.58
C ALA A 28 -11.67 5.82 -13.71
N ALA A 29 -12.49 4.80 -14.01
CA ALA A 29 -12.02 3.45 -14.25
C ALA A 29 -11.07 3.34 -15.46
N ARG A 30 -11.29 4.11 -16.53
CA ARG A 30 -10.36 4.18 -17.69
C ARG A 30 -9.03 4.79 -17.30
N ARG A 31 -9.03 5.88 -16.52
CA ARG A 31 -7.81 6.50 -15.99
C ARG A 31 -7.03 5.51 -15.11
N ALA A 32 -7.72 4.88 -14.15
CA ALA A 32 -7.13 3.90 -13.26
C ALA A 32 -6.51 2.72 -14.03
N LEU A 33 -7.17 2.19 -15.05
CA LEU A 33 -6.60 1.13 -15.91
C LEU A 33 -5.31 1.55 -16.62
N GLY A 34 -5.26 2.79 -17.12
CA GLY A 34 -4.09 3.35 -17.78
C GLY A 34 -2.90 3.45 -16.82
N HIS A 35 -3.13 4.03 -15.64
CA HIS A 35 -2.09 4.18 -14.62
C HIS A 35 -1.61 2.84 -14.10
N ASP A 36 -2.55 1.93 -13.79
CA ASP A 36 -2.23 0.58 -13.34
C ASP A 36 -1.33 -0.11 -14.36
N ALA A 37 -1.66 -0.04 -15.66
CA ALA A 37 -0.87 -0.64 -16.73
C ALA A 37 0.57 -0.10 -16.78
N VAL A 38 0.76 1.21 -16.67
CA VAL A 38 2.08 1.86 -16.61
C VAL A 38 2.85 1.37 -15.39
N LEU A 39 2.24 1.41 -14.20
CA LEU A 39 2.85 0.93 -12.97
C LEU A 39 3.20 -0.56 -13.07
N ARG A 40 2.40 -1.38 -13.79
CA ARG A 40 2.76 -2.77 -14.08
C ARG A 40 3.99 -2.95 -14.94
N GLN A 41 4.18 -2.08 -15.93
CA GLN A 41 5.33 -2.16 -16.80
C GLN A 41 6.62 -1.77 -16.06
N HIS A 42 6.56 -0.71 -15.24
CA HIS A 42 7.70 -0.29 -14.41
C HIS A 42 8.15 -1.36 -13.40
N ARG A 43 7.25 -2.24 -12.93
CA ARG A 43 7.57 -3.38 -12.04
C ARG A 43 8.59 -4.36 -12.61
N ASN A 44 8.49 -4.70 -13.89
CA ASN A 44 9.31 -5.77 -14.48
C ASN A 44 10.80 -5.42 -14.40
N VAL A 45 11.13 -4.14 -14.37
CA VAL A 45 12.49 -3.61 -14.28
C VAL A 45 12.99 -3.57 -12.82
N GLN A 46 12.13 -3.24 -11.84
CA GLN A 46 12.55 -3.11 -10.44
C GLN A 46 12.65 -4.45 -9.68
N ARG A 47 11.84 -5.46 -10.03
CA ARG A 47 11.94 -6.81 -9.44
C ARG A 47 13.32 -7.45 -9.63
N ALA A 48 14.00 -7.16 -10.74
CA ALA A 48 15.34 -7.65 -10.99
C ALA A 48 16.41 -7.06 -10.04
N ARG A 49 16.13 -5.93 -9.38
CA ARG A 49 17.08 -5.21 -8.51
C ARG A 49 16.89 -5.47 -7.01
N MET A 50 15.71 -5.91 -6.56
CA MET A 50 15.43 -6.17 -5.12
C MET A 50 15.84 -7.59 -4.65
N ALA A 51 16.35 -8.44 -5.54
CA ALA A 51 16.77 -9.80 -5.23
C ALA A 51 18.05 -9.89 -4.35
N GLU A 52 18.62 -8.76 -3.90
CA GLU A 52 19.95 -8.71 -3.26
C GLU A 52 19.95 -8.29 -1.78
N ARG A 53 18.80 -8.23 -1.09
CA ARG A 53 18.77 -7.90 0.35
C ARG A 53 18.50 -9.15 1.20
N PRO A 54 19.47 -9.64 2.00
CA PRO A 54 19.26 -10.81 2.85
C PRO A 54 18.09 -10.57 3.82
N GLY A 55 17.19 -11.54 3.95
CA GLY A 55 16.26 -11.59 5.08
C GLY A 55 17.06 -11.69 6.38
N ILE A 56 16.89 -10.73 7.28
CA ILE A 56 17.47 -10.78 8.62
C ILE A 56 16.43 -11.45 9.51
N LEU A 57 16.81 -12.56 10.17
CA LEU A 57 15.97 -13.16 11.20
C LEU A 57 15.96 -12.18 12.37
N PRO A 58 14.79 -11.84 12.94
CA PRO A 58 14.75 -10.96 14.08
C PRO A 58 15.54 -11.59 15.23
N PRO A 59 16.28 -10.79 16.03
CA PRO A 59 16.83 -11.29 17.27
C PRO A 59 15.66 -11.73 18.17
N ALA A 60 15.73 -12.97 18.64
CA ALA A 60 14.80 -13.46 19.65
C ALA A 60 14.96 -12.62 20.93
N GLY A 61 13.92 -11.92 21.38
CA GLY A 61 13.93 -11.37 22.75
C GLY A 61 13.22 -10.04 23.03
N LEU A 62 12.57 -9.38 22.06
CA LEU A 62 11.67 -8.27 22.39
C LEU A 62 10.24 -8.82 22.41
N GLY A 63 9.70 -9.07 23.61
CA GLY A 63 8.26 -9.32 23.72
C GLY A 63 7.48 -8.16 23.11
N ALA A 64 6.30 -8.45 22.54
CA ALA A 64 5.49 -7.49 21.77
C ALA A 64 5.25 -6.13 22.45
N ALA A 65 5.40 -6.04 23.78
CA ALA A 65 5.22 -4.83 24.59
C ALA A 65 6.22 -3.68 24.31
N GLY A 66 7.32 -3.94 23.58
CA GLY A 66 8.33 -2.91 23.25
C GLY A 66 8.35 -2.47 21.78
N LEU A 67 7.46 -3.00 20.94
CA LEU A 67 7.43 -2.68 19.51
C LEU A 67 6.52 -1.48 19.25
N HIS A 68 7.01 -0.52 18.47
CA HIS A 68 6.29 0.71 18.14
C HIS A 68 6.40 1.01 16.64
N PRO A 69 5.30 1.42 15.97
CA PRO A 69 5.38 1.80 14.58
C PRO A 69 6.14 3.11 14.42
N THR A 70 6.78 3.29 13.28
CA THR A 70 7.19 4.61 12.79
C THR A 70 6.46 4.85 11.47
N ARG A 71 5.54 5.81 11.43
CA ARG A 71 4.72 6.12 10.25
C ARG A 71 5.10 7.44 9.60
N GLN A 72 4.96 7.50 8.28
CA GLN A 72 5.07 8.74 7.49
C GLN A 72 4.01 8.76 6.40
N ILE A 73 3.13 9.76 6.45
CA ILE A 73 2.03 9.97 5.52
C ILE A 73 2.33 11.19 4.66
N SER A 74 2.32 11.00 3.35
CA SER A 74 2.49 12.07 2.37
C SER A 74 1.21 12.31 1.57
N ASP A 75 1.08 13.50 1.02
CA ASP A 75 -0.02 13.93 0.16
C ASP A 75 0.52 14.17 -1.26
N ALA A 76 -0.03 13.45 -2.23
CA ALA A 76 0.33 13.60 -3.64
C ALA A 76 -0.38 14.78 -4.33
N GLN A 77 -1.33 15.44 -3.66
CA GLN A 77 -2.04 16.64 -4.12
C GLN A 77 -2.71 16.41 -5.48
N ASN A 78 -3.37 15.26 -5.63
CA ASN A 78 -4.01 14.77 -6.86
C ASN A 78 -3.08 14.61 -8.06
N GLN A 79 -1.76 14.60 -7.82
CA GLN A 79 -0.76 14.28 -8.84
C GLN A 79 -0.39 12.80 -8.78
N GLU A 80 0.16 12.28 -9.88
CA GLU A 80 0.68 10.91 -9.95
C GLU A 80 2.16 10.81 -9.57
N ARG A 81 2.63 11.71 -8.71
CA ARG A 81 4.04 11.80 -8.28
C ARG A 81 4.19 11.38 -6.83
N LEU A 82 4.96 10.32 -6.61
CA LEU A 82 5.28 9.80 -5.28
C LEU A 82 6.64 10.35 -4.78
N PRO A 83 6.84 10.55 -3.45
CA PRO A 83 5.88 10.40 -2.35
C PRO A 83 4.82 11.51 -2.25
N GLY A 84 5.06 12.66 -2.88
CA GLY A 84 4.31 13.88 -2.57
C GLY A 84 4.94 14.65 -1.41
N VAL A 85 4.13 15.44 -0.69
CA VAL A 85 4.55 16.27 0.43
C VAL A 85 4.30 15.52 1.75
N LEU A 86 5.28 15.43 2.64
CA LEU A 86 5.06 14.84 3.97
C LEU A 86 4.09 15.72 4.77
N VAL A 87 2.97 15.15 5.23
CA VAL A 87 1.90 15.86 5.92
C VAL A 87 1.63 15.35 7.34
N ARG A 88 2.09 14.14 7.69
CA ARG A 88 2.01 13.62 9.05
C ARG A 88 3.09 12.56 9.31
N SER A 89 3.74 12.66 10.47
CA SER A 89 4.76 11.73 10.95
C SER A 89 4.35 11.09 12.28
N GLU A 90 5.11 10.07 12.71
CA GLU A 90 4.88 9.40 13.99
C GLU A 90 4.83 10.39 15.17
N GLY A 91 3.79 10.28 15.99
CA GLY A 91 3.59 11.10 17.19
C GLY A 91 3.00 12.49 16.93
N GLU A 92 2.84 12.91 15.66
CA GLU A 92 2.20 14.17 15.34
C GLU A 92 0.68 14.12 15.56
N PRO A 93 0.07 15.25 15.97
CA PRO A 93 -1.38 15.34 16.16
C PRO A 93 -2.13 15.03 14.87
N GLU A 94 -3.45 14.79 15.00
CA GLU A 94 -4.31 14.58 13.85
C GLU A 94 -4.27 15.75 12.88
N ALA A 95 -4.20 15.43 11.59
CA ALA A 95 -4.32 16.40 10.52
C ALA A 95 -5.79 16.77 10.32
N ALA A 96 -6.06 17.90 9.67
CA ALA A 96 -7.44 18.26 9.28
C ALA A 96 -8.01 17.29 8.23
N ASP A 97 -7.15 16.63 7.47
CA ASP A 97 -7.54 15.71 6.42
C ASP A 97 -7.89 14.31 6.96
N PRO A 98 -9.12 13.81 6.74
CA PRO A 98 -9.52 12.49 7.19
C PRO A 98 -8.76 11.35 6.50
N ALA A 99 -8.38 11.47 5.22
CA ALA A 99 -7.65 10.42 4.51
C ALA A 99 -6.24 10.23 5.12
N VAL A 100 -5.59 11.34 5.51
CA VAL A 100 -4.30 11.29 6.22
C VAL A 100 -4.42 10.55 7.54
N ASN A 101 -5.47 10.85 8.33
CA ASN A 101 -5.68 10.21 9.63
C ASN A 101 -6.06 8.73 9.49
N GLU A 102 -6.95 8.40 8.55
CA GLU A 102 -7.35 7.02 8.26
C GLU A 102 -6.15 6.17 7.79
N ALA A 103 -5.28 6.72 6.93
CA ALA A 103 -4.05 6.03 6.52
C ALA A 103 -3.08 5.83 7.71
N TYR A 104 -2.87 6.87 8.52
CA TYR A 104 -2.04 6.82 9.71
C TYR A 104 -2.49 5.74 10.71
N ASP A 105 -3.80 5.70 10.98
CA ASP A 105 -4.39 4.75 11.90
C ASP A 105 -4.38 3.34 11.32
N GLY A 106 -4.70 3.17 10.03
CA GLY A 106 -4.71 1.87 9.37
C GLY A 106 -3.34 1.21 9.30
N LEU A 107 -2.29 1.99 9.05
CA LEU A 107 -0.90 1.53 9.15
C LEU A 107 -0.57 1.09 10.58
N GLY A 108 -0.98 1.89 11.58
CA GLY A 108 -0.77 1.57 13.00
C GLY A 108 -1.46 0.27 13.43
N ARG A 109 -2.73 0.09 13.07
CA ARG A 109 -3.48 -1.14 13.39
C ARG A 109 -2.92 -2.37 12.69
N THR A 110 -2.42 -2.22 11.48
CA THR A 110 -1.76 -3.33 10.78
C THR A 110 -0.44 -3.68 11.45
N PHE A 111 0.35 -2.69 11.88
CA PHE A 111 1.54 -2.93 12.69
C PHE A 111 1.21 -3.67 13.99
N GLU A 112 0.22 -3.19 14.74
CA GLU A 112 -0.23 -3.80 15.99
C GLU A 112 -0.58 -5.27 15.82
N LEU A 113 -1.31 -5.61 14.75
CA LEU A 113 -1.61 -7.01 14.41
C LEU A 113 -0.34 -7.83 14.26
N TYR A 114 0.65 -7.34 13.49
CA TYR A 114 1.89 -8.07 13.27
C TYR A 114 2.77 -8.18 14.52
N ALA A 115 2.87 -7.11 15.30
CA ALA A 115 3.60 -7.10 16.55
C ALA A 115 2.99 -8.04 17.59
N GLN A 116 1.66 -8.04 17.75
CA GLN A 116 0.98 -8.82 18.78
C GLN A 116 0.82 -10.29 18.41
N ALA A 117 0.43 -10.58 17.17
CA ALA A 117 0.13 -11.96 16.76
C ALA A 117 1.38 -12.73 16.29
N TYR A 118 2.41 -12.03 15.83
CA TYR A 118 3.59 -12.66 15.21
C TYR A 118 4.92 -12.17 15.80
N GLU A 119 4.91 -11.32 16.82
CA GLU A 119 6.12 -10.71 17.41
C GLU A 119 7.03 -10.08 16.33
N ARG A 120 6.42 -9.54 15.28
CA ARG A 120 7.12 -9.00 14.11
C ARG A 120 7.21 -7.49 14.20
N ASP A 121 8.43 -6.97 14.17
CA ASP A 121 8.71 -5.54 14.18
C ASP A 121 8.60 -4.93 12.76
N SER A 122 7.44 -4.35 12.43
CA SER A 122 7.13 -3.76 11.12
C SER A 122 7.09 -4.76 9.94
N LEU A 123 7.00 -4.25 8.72
CA LEU A 123 6.87 -5.09 7.52
C LEU A 123 8.14 -5.89 7.23
N ASP A 124 9.31 -5.35 7.59
CA ASP A 124 10.62 -5.98 7.36
C ASP A 124 11.08 -6.87 8.51
N GLY A 125 10.46 -6.76 9.69
CA GLY A 125 10.87 -7.48 10.90
C GLY A 125 12.04 -6.81 11.63
N ALA A 126 12.36 -5.57 11.28
CA ALA A 126 13.49 -4.80 11.81
C ALA A 126 13.13 -3.33 12.09
N GLY A 127 11.85 -3.02 12.30
CA GLY A 127 11.41 -1.68 12.71
C GLY A 127 11.37 -0.67 11.56
N GLY A 128 11.27 -1.13 10.31
CA GLY A 128 11.20 -0.26 9.14
C GLY A 128 10.03 0.73 9.19
N ILE A 129 10.21 1.90 8.55
CA ILE A 129 9.19 2.96 8.48
C ILE A 129 8.02 2.51 7.59
N LEU A 130 6.80 2.72 8.08
CA LEU A 130 5.57 2.53 7.33
C LEU A 130 5.23 3.80 6.56
N HIS A 131 5.46 3.77 5.25
CA HIS A 131 5.18 4.90 4.37
C HIS A 131 3.80 4.76 3.71
N ALA A 132 3.07 5.87 3.61
CA ALA A 132 1.87 5.97 2.80
C ALA A 132 1.80 7.30 2.04
N THR A 133 1.15 7.29 0.89
CA THR A 133 0.77 8.47 0.11
C THR A 133 -0.74 8.48 -0.12
N VAL A 134 -1.42 9.57 0.22
CA VAL A 134 -2.84 9.82 -0.04
C VAL A 134 -3.03 10.78 -1.22
N HIS A 135 -4.27 10.93 -1.69
CA HIS A 135 -4.68 11.80 -2.80
C HIS A 135 -3.86 11.55 -4.08
N TYR A 136 -3.58 10.28 -4.38
CA TYR A 136 -2.84 9.92 -5.58
C TYR A 136 -3.73 10.01 -6.81
N GLY A 137 -3.35 10.88 -7.76
CA GLY A 137 -4.12 11.12 -8.98
C GLY A 137 -5.49 11.75 -8.74
N GLN A 138 -6.24 11.93 -9.84
CA GLN A 138 -7.61 12.47 -9.81
C GLN A 138 -8.63 11.33 -9.95
N ASP A 139 -9.53 11.23 -8.98
CA ASP A 139 -10.58 10.21 -8.91
C ASP A 139 -10.02 8.80 -9.15
N TYR A 140 -8.86 8.52 -8.56
CA TYR A 140 -8.16 7.27 -8.82
C TYR A 140 -8.87 6.12 -8.10
N ASP A 141 -9.50 5.25 -8.88
CA ASP A 141 -10.26 4.09 -8.41
C ASP A 141 -9.38 2.90 -8.02
N ASN A 142 -8.29 3.16 -7.28
CA ASN A 142 -7.48 2.08 -6.73
C ASN A 142 -6.65 2.50 -5.50
N ALA A 143 -6.10 1.48 -4.86
CA ALA A 143 -5.00 1.59 -3.91
C ALA A 143 -4.03 0.43 -4.15
N PHE A 144 -2.75 0.65 -3.85
CA PHE A 144 -1.70 -0.34 -4.09
C PHE A 144 -0.50 -0.20 -3.16
N TRP A 145 0.21 -1.31 -2.96
CA TRP A 145 1.58 -1.31 -2.44
C TRP A 145 2.58 -1.21 -3.60
N ASP A 146 3.52 -0.24 -3.56
CA ASP A 146 4.50 -0.05 -4.66
C ASP A 146 5.79 -0.88 -4.51
N GLY A 147 5.97 -1.54 -3.37
CA GLY A 147 7.21 -2.21 -2.97
C GLY A 147 7.90 -1.56 -1.77
N SER A 148 7.55 -0.32 -1.45
CA SER A 148 8.12 0.49 -0.36
C SER A 148 7.08 1.31 0.42
N ARG A 149 5.91 1.61 -0.18
CA ARG A 149 4.84 2.37 0.46
C ARG A 149 3.46 1.97 -0.04
N MET A 150 2.48 2.31 0.79
CA MET A 150 1.08 2.33 0.41
C MET A 150 0.74 3.57 -0.39
N VAL A 151 -0.11 3.44 -1.41
CA VAL A 151 -0.61 4.54 -2.23
C VAL A 151 -2.12 4.43 -2.33
N PHE A 152 -2.82 5.52 -2.02
CA PHE A 152 -4.29 5.57 -1.96
C PHE A 152 -4.84 6.61 -2.92
N GLY A 153 -5.76 6.18 -3.78
CA GLY A 153 -6.66 7.08 -4.49
C GLY A 153 -7.88 7.46 -3.65
N ASP A 154 -8.56 8.52 -4.08
CA ASP A 154 -9.77 9.03 -3.44
C ASP A 154 -11.06 8.36 -3.97
N GLY A 155 -10.96 7.60 -5.05
CA GLY A 155 -12.10 7.06 -5.78
C GLY A 155 -12.94 8.13 -6.48
N ASP A 156 -13.87 7.69 -7.33
CA ASP A 156 -14.78 8.54 -8.10
C ASP A 156 -15.94 9.18 -7.31
N GLY A 157 -16.13 8.78 -6.03
CA GLY A 157 -17.23 9.22 -5.19
C GLY A 157 -18.61 8.65 -5.59
N GLN A 158 -18.68 7.85 -6.66
CA GLN A 158 -19.90 7.24 -7.17
C GLN A 158 -19.91 5.72 -6.91
N ILE A 159 -18.87 5.02 -7.34
CA ILE A 159 -18.67 3.59 -7.15
C ILE A 159 -17.69 3.35 -6.00
N PHE A 160 -16.59 4.11 -5.98
CA PHE A 160 -15.56 3.98 -4.97
C PHE A 160 -15.45 5.26 -4.15
N HIS A 161 -15.38 5.08 -2.84
CA HIS A 161 -14.95 6.15 -1.93
C HIS A 161 -13.46 6.01 -1.67
N ARG A 162 -12.87 7.01 -1.00
CA ARG A 162 -11.46 7.01 -0.60
C ARG A 162 -11.06 5.67 0.02
N PHE A 163 -9.97 5.09 -0.50
CA PHE A 163 -9.58 3.73 -0.17
C PHE A 163 -9.00 3.61 1.25
N THR A 164 -8.64 4.73 1.87
CA THR A 164 -8.20 4.82 3.28
C THR A 164 -9.29 4.43 4.28
N LYS A 165 -10.59 4.54 3.92
CA LYS A 165 -11.71 4.18 4.81
C LYS A 165 -11.74 2.70 5.20
N SER A 166 -11.10 1.84 4.41
CA SER A 166 -11.17 0.40 4.60
C SER A 166 -9.88 -0.11 5.24
N LEU A 167 -9.94 -0.38 6.56
CA LEU A 167 -8.83 -1.01 7.28
C LEU A 167 -8.43 -2.36 6.65
N THR A 168 -9.38 -3.11 6.11
CA THR A 168 -9.09 -4.41 5.47
C THR A 168 -8.33 -4.25 4.15
N VAL A 169 -8.56 -3.15 3.42
CA VAL A 169 -7.77 -2.82 2.21
C VAL A 169 -6.35 -2.47 2.62
N ILE A 170 -6.18 -1.64 3.65
CA ILE A 170 -4.85 -1.27 4.17
C ILE A 170 -4.09 -2.51 4.65
N GLY A 171 -4.73 -3.36 5.44
CA GLY A 171 -4.13 -4.60 5.94
C GLY A 171 -3.78 -5.61 4.83
N HIS A 172 -4.65 -5.74 3.82
CA HIS A 172 -4.40 -6.59 2.65
C HIS A 172 -3.12 -6.16 1.92
N GLU A 173 -2.99 -4.87 1.64
CA GLU A 173 -1.87 -4.37 0.86
C GLU A 173 -0.55 -4.38 1.63
N LEU A 174 -0.57 -4.04 2.93
CA LEU A 174 0.61 -4.17 3.79
C LEU A 174 1.05 -5.63 3.99
N THR A 175 0.13 -6.59 3.89
CA THR A 175 0.49 -8.03 3.90
C THR A 175 1.37 -8.40 2.70
N HIS A 176 1.18 -7.78 1.53
CA HIS A 176 2.13 -7.96 0.40
C HIS A 176 3.53 -7.45 0.76
N GLY A 177 3.63 -6.37 1.53
CA GLY A 177 4.90 -5.89 2.09
C GLY A 177 5.55 -6.93 3.01
N VAL A 178 4.80 -7.50 3.95
CA VAL A 178 5.31 -8.58 4.82
C VAL A 178 5.77 -9.78 4.01
N GLN A 179 4.98 -10.23 3.04
CA GLN A 179 5.37 -11.34 2.15
C GLN A 179 6.66 -11.03 1.39
N GLN A 180 6.81 -9.81 0.88
CA GLN A 180 8.03 -9.40 0.18
C GLN A 180 9.29 -9.52 1.05
N HIS A 181 9.19 -9.17 2.34
CA HIS A 181 10.32 -9.22 3.27
C HIS A 181 10.52 -10.60 3.91
N ALA A 182 9.45 -11.37 4.13
CA ALA A 182 9.50 -12.71 4.71
C ALA A 182 9.90 -13.78 3.68
N ALA A 183 9.42 -13.68 2.44
CA ALA A 183 9.72 -14.65 1.38
C ALA A 183 11.13 -14.49 0.78
N ASN A 184 11.92 -13.51 1.22
CA ASN A 184 13.32 -13.38 0.83
C ASN A 184 14.28 -14.28 1.64
N PHE A 185 13.74 -15.27 2.38
CA PHE A 185 14.49 -16.37 2.97
C PHE A 185 14.59 -17.57 2.00
N VAL A 186 15.82 -17.82 1.54
CA VAL A 186 16.37 -19.13 1.12
C VAL A 186 15.79 -19.74 -0.18
N TYR A 187 16.33 -19.29 -1.33
CA TYR A 187 16.73 -20.23 -2.39
C TYR A 187 18.21 -20.61 -2.18
N GLN A 188 18.53 -21.15 -1.00
CA GLN A 188 19.76 -21.92 -0.83
C GLN A 188 19.37 -23.39 -0.63
N GLY A 189 19.42 -24.15 -1.72
CA GLY A 189 19.81 -25.55 -1.69
C GLY A 189 18.83 -26.59 -1.18
N SER A 190 17.60 -26.66 -1.70
CA SER A 190 16.88 -27.94 -1.75
C SER A 190 17.11 -28.63 -3.11
N ARG A 191 18.33 -29.14 -3.32
CA ARG A 191 18.49 -30.37 -4.10
C ARG A 191 18.40 -31.52 -3.12
N ALA A 192 17.20 -32.06 -3.00
CA ALA A 192 16.99 -33.40 -2.47
C ALA A 192 17.92 -34.36 -3.21
N ARG A 193 18.61 -35.21 -2.47
CA ARG A 193 19.09 -36.50 -2.97
C ARG A 193 17.93 -37.48 -2.97
#